data_AF-A0A537NQJ3-F1
#
_entry.id   AF-A0A537NQJ3-F1
#
_cell.length_a   1.000
_cell.length_b   1.000
_cell.length_c   1.000
_cell.angle_alpha   90.00
_cell.angle_beta   90.00
_cell.angle_gamma   90.00
#
_symmetry.space_group_name_H-M   'P 1'
#
loop_
_entity.id
_entity.type
_entity.pdbx_description
1 polymer ?
#
loop_
_entity_poly.entity_id
_entity_poly.type
_entity_poly.pdbx_seq_one_letter_code
_entity_poly.pdbx_strand_id
1 'polypeptide(L)'
;MVFLLSLGVPPSVCAADLTVIMDQARLLKLPDKVATIVIGNPLIADVSLQPGGMMVITGKGYGVTNLVVMDRAGTVLLDKSVEVQGPDADVVVLYRGIERETYSCTPICERRLTLGDGNVVFDTGAAQTGIRNGLAQGAPPPTK
;
A
#
# COMPACT_ATOMS: atom_id res chain seq x y z
N MET A 1 -1.06 53.78 -26.20
CA MET A 1 -0.18 52.61 -25.98
C MET A 1 -0.80 51.80 -24.85
N VAL A 2 -1.60 50.78 -25.18
CA VAL A 2 -2.36 49.98 -24.20
C VAL A 2 -1.55 48.69 -23.95
N PHE A 3 -0.99 48.56 -22.75
CA PHE A 3 -0.32 47.33 -22.31
C PHE A 3 -1.39 46.32 -21.88
N LEU A 4 -1.60 45.28 -22.69
CA LEU A 4 -2.39 44.11 -22.31
C LEU A 4 -1.59 43.25 -21.32
N LEU A 5 -2.00 43.23 -20.05
CA LEU A 5 -1.55 42.26 -19.06
C LEU A 5 -2.27 40.92 -19.31
N SER A 6 -1.56 39.93 -19.82
CA SER A 6 -2.03 38.53 -19.85
C SER A 6 -1.92 37.91 -18.46
N LEU A 7 -3.05 37.58 -17.83
CA LEU A 7 -3.08 36.73 -16.63
C LEU A 7 -2.64 35.32 -17.02
N GLY A 8 -1.42 34.93 -16.64
CA GLY A 8 -0.98 33.54 -16.70
C GLY A 8 -1.67 32.72 -15.61
N VAL A 9 -2.47 31.73 -16.00
CA VAL A 9 -2.99 30.71 -15.09
C VAL A 9 -1.79 29.89 -14.58
N PRO A 10 -1.53 29.83 -13.26
CA PRO A 10 -0.47 28.97 -12.75
C PRO A 10 -0.87 27.51 -13.04
N PRO A 11 0.08 26.66 -13.49
CA PRO A 11 -0.19 25.23 -13.59
C PRO A 11 -0.59 24.72 -12.21
N SER A 12 -1.79 24.16 -12.08
CA SER A 12 -2.17 23.37 -10.91
C SER A 12 -1.19 22.20 -10.84
N VAL A 13 -0.26 22.27 -9.89
CA VAL A 13 0.56 21.12 -9.52
C VAL A 13 -0.40 20.11 -8.91
N CYS A 14 -0.94 19.20 -9.73
CA CYS A 14 -1.56 17.98 -9.24
C CYS A 14 -0.55 17.35 -8.29
N ALA A 15 -0.92 17.22 -7.01
CA ALA A 15 -0.11 16.54 -6.04
C ALA A 15 0.17 15.13 -6.59
N ALA A 16 1.39 14.90 -7.09
CA ALA A 16 1.76 13.65 -7.73
C ALA A 16 1.30 12.45 -6.89
N ASP A 17 0.49 11.57 -7.47
CA ASP A 17 -0.07 10.39 -6.81
C ASP A 17 1.05 9.41 -6.45
N LEU A 18 1.00 8.83 -5.25
CA LEU A 18 1.93 7.81 -4.81
C LEU A 18 1.33 6.43 -5.05
N THR A 19 1.87 5.68 -6.00
CA THR A 19 1.47 4.28 -6.23
C THR A 19 2.30 3.32 -5.39
N VAL A 20 1.60 2.46 -4.64
CA VAL A 20 2.16 1.38 -3.82
C VAL A 20 1.56 0.07 -4.28
N ILE A 21 2.38 -0.97 -4.44
CA ILE A 21 1.87 -2.30 -4.79
C ILE A 21 1.47 -3.01 -3.49
N MET A 22 0.34 -3.69 -3.49
CA MET A 22 -0.14 -4.48 -2.36
C MET A 22 0.91 -5.52 -1.93
N ASP A 23 1.09 -5.67 -0.62
CA ASP A 23 2.12 -6.49 0.01
C ASP A 23 3.56 -6.03 -0.27
N GLN A 24 3.76 -4.81 -0.79
CA GLN A 24 5.07 -4.20 -0.99
C GLN A 24 5.23 -2.90 -0.22
N ALA A 25 6.50 -2.55 0.01
CA ALA A 25 6.89 -1.31 0.68
C ALA A 25 7.48 -0.30 -0.32
N ARG A 26 7.09 0.97 -0.16
CA ARG A 26 7.68 2.13 -0.83
C ARG A 26 8.41 2.99 0.19
N LEU A 27 9.63 3.39 -0.15
CA LEU A 27 10.43 4.29 0.67
C LEU A 27 10.25 5.73 0.19
N LEU A 28 9.98 6.63 1.13
CA LEU A 28 9.91 8.07 0.90
C LEU A 28 10.84 8.78 1.89
N LYS A 29 11.67 9.69 1.40
CA LYS A 29 12.43 10.58 2.29
C LYS A 29 11.54 11.71 2.75
N LEU A 30 11.46 11.91 4.06
CA LEU A 30 10.67 12.98 4.63
C LEU A 30 11.44 14.31 4.61
N PRO A 31 10.74 15.44 4.47
CA PRO A 31 11.34 16.75 4.65
C PRO A 31 11.76 16.95 6.12
N ASP A 32 12.57 17.97 6.36
CA ASP A 32 12.90 18.36 7.73
C ASP A 32 11.66 18.84 8.48
N LYS A 33 11.72 18.79 9.81
CA LYS A 33 10.69 19.31 10.74
C LYS A 33 9.34 18.57 10.76
N VAL A 34 9.27 17.34 10.23
CA VAL A 34 8.09 16.49 10.40
C VAL A 34 7.82 16.20 11.88
N ALA A 35 6.57 16.38 12.29
CA ALA A 35 6.10 16.09 13.64
C ALA A 35 4.94 15.11 13.65
N THR A 36 4.06 15.16 12.65
CA THR A 36 2.86 14.34 12.59
C THR A 36 2.69 13.78 11.19
N ILE A 37 2.31 12.50 11.12
CA ILE A 37 2.00 11.79 9.89
C ILE A 37 0.63 11.15 10.08
N VAL A 38 -0.25 11.36 9.11
CA VAL A 38 -1.61 10.86 9.12
C VAL A 38 -1.85 10.11 7.81
N ILE A 39 -2.36 8.89 7.94
CA ILE A 39 -2.96 8.14 6.85
C ILE A 39 -4.47 8.14 7.05
N GLY A 40 -5.22 8.46 6.00
CA GLY A 40 -6.68 8.46 6.06
C GLY A 40 -7.28 7.10 6.42
N ASN A 41 -6.84 6.03 5.74
CA ASN A 41 -7.30 4.67 5.99
C ASN A 41 -6.13 3.67 6.16
N PRO A 42 -5.82 3.24 7.41
CA PRO A 42 -4.74 2.30 7.71
C PRO A 42 -5.00 0.84 7.25
N LEU A 43 -6.19 0.55 6.73
CA LEU A 43 -6.50 -0.74 6.09
C LEU A 43 -6.04 -0.78 4.63
N ILE A 44 -5.89 0.38 3.98
CA ILE A 44 -5.41 0.49 2.59
C ILE A 44 -3.88 0.57 2.57
N ALA A 45 -3.30 1.48 3.33
CA ALA A 45 -1.86 1.64 3.46
C ALA A 45 -1.45 1.91 4.90
N ASP A 46 -0.25 1.50 5.30
CA ASP A 46 0.32 1.79 6.61
C ASP A 46 1.67 2.48 6.47
N VAL A 47 2.09 3.22 7.50
CA VAL A 47 3.34 3.98 7.50
C VAL A 47 4.15 3.71 8.75
N SER A 48 5.45 3.51 8.56
CA SER A 48 6.40 3.43 9.66
C SER A 48 7.59 4.36 9.40
N LEU A 49 8.11 4.92 10.49
CA LEU A 49 9.28 5.78 10.46
C LEU A 49 10.53 4.97 10.76
N GLN A 50 11.54 5.12 9.92
CA GLN A 50 12.87 4.55 10.12
C GLN A 50 13.84 5.65 10.54
N PRO A 51 14.90 5.29 11.31
CA PRO A 51 15.98 6.22 11.63
C PRO A 51 16.54 6.90 10.36
N GLY A 52 16.88 8.19 10.46
CA GLY A 52 17.41 8.97 9.33
C GLY A 52 16.36 9.67 8.45
N GLY A 53 15.12 9.79 8.94
CA GLY A 53 14.05 10.55 8.27
C GLY A 53 13.49 9.84 7.03
N MET A 54 13.50 8.50 7.04
CA MET A 54 12.92 7.67 6.00
C MET A 54 11.56 7.16 6.46
N MET A 55 10.56 7.28 5.60
CA MET A 55 9.24 6.70 5.82
C MET A 55 9.08 5.48 4.92
N VAL A 56 8.62 4.38 5.51
CA VAL A 56 8.23 3.16 4.81
C VAL A 56 6.71 3.16 4.72
N ILE A 57 6.19 3.10 3.52
CA ILE A 57 4.76 3.05 3.22
C ILE A 57 4.47 1.65 2.71
N THR A 58 3.58 0.92 3.36
CA THR A 58 3.25 -0.47 3.03
C THR A 58 1.82 -0.56 2.51
N GLY A 59 1.63 -1.15 1.32
CA GLY A 59 0.30 -1.41 0.77
C GLY A 59 -0.33 -2.62 1.46
N LYS A 60 -1.50 -2.43 2.08
CA LYS A 60 -2.22 -3.48 2.84
C LYS A 60 -3.52 -3.93 2.18
N GLY A 61 -4.18 -3.03 1.45
CA GLY A 61 -5.44 -3.33 0.78
C GLY A 61 -5.66 -2.43 -0.42
N TYR A 62 -6.44 -2.90 -1.38
CA TYR A 62 -6.72 -2.14 -2.60
C TYR A 62 -7.52 -0.87 -2.34
N GLY A 63 -7.19 0.18 -3.10
CA GLY A 63 -7.95 1.42 -3.12
C GLY A 63 -7.07 2.66 -3.04
N VAL A 64 -7.70 3.79 -2.76
CA VAL A 64 -7.04 5.10 -2.65
C VAL A 64 -7.27 5.65 -1.26
N THR A 65 -6.19 6.08 -0.60
CA THR A 65 -6.20 6.82 0.67
C THR A 65 -5.33 8.06 0.56
N ASN A 66 -5.39 8.98 1.52
CA ASN A 66 -4.49 10.11 1.59
C ASN A 66 -3.39 9.92 2.64
N LEU A 67 -2.25 10.57 2.39
CA LEU A 67 -1.12 10.73 3.29
C LEU A 67 -0.89 12.22 3.52
N VAL A 68 -0.99 12.64 4.78
CA VAL A 68 -0.78 14.02 5.20
C VAL A 68 0.37 14.06 6.21
N VAL A 69 1.34 14.93 5.98
CA VAL A 69 2.49 15.14 6.87
C VAL A 69 2.51 16.59 7.30
N MET A 70 2.69 16.82 8.60
CA MET A 70 2.66 18.17 9.20
C MET A 70 3.86 18.41 10.11
N ASP A 71 4.20 19.68 10.28
CA ASP A 71 5.14 20.15 11.30
C ASP A 71 4.46 20.37 12.66
N ARG A 72 5.25 20.82 13.66
CA ARG A 72 4.73 21.10 15.01
C ARG A 72 3.78 22.30 15.07
N ALA A 73 3.80 23.18 14.07
CA ALA A 73 2.89 24.32 14.00
C ALA A 73 1.56 23.96 13.34
N GLY A 74 1.39 22.72 12.86
CA GLY A 74 0.21 22.28 12.11
C GLY A 74 0.25 22.66 10.64
N THR A 75 1.40 23.12 10.12
CA THR A 75 1.56 23.40 8.70
C THR A 75 1.69 22.09 7.94
N VAL A 76 0.88 21.91 6.88
CA VAL A 76 0.98 20.74 6.00
C VAL A 76 2.24 20.85 5.15
N LEU A 77 3.16 19.90 5.35
CA LEU A 77 4.41 19.78 4.61
C LEU A 77 4.24 18.89 3.36
N LEU A 78 3.38 17.89 3.44
CA LEU A 78 3.09 16.95 2.35
C LEU A 78 1.61 16.58 2.40
N ASP A 79 0.94 16.61 1.25
CA ASP A 79 -0.38 16.04 1.05
C ASP A 79 -0.37 15.25 -0.27
N LYS A 80 -0.66 13.95 -0.18
CA LYS A 80 -0.54 12.99 -1.29
C LYS A 80 -1.69 12.01 -1.28
N SER A 81 -2.23 11.73 -2.46
CA SER A 81 -3.03 10.53 -2.68
C SER A 81 -2.09 9.32 -2.74
N VAL A 82 -2.49 8.23 -2.07
CA VAL A 82 -1.81 6.95 -2.03
C VAL A 82 -2.74 5.93 -2.66
N GLU A 83 -2.37 5.46 -3.84
CA GLU A 83 -3.10 4.43 -4.56
C GLU A 83 -2.40 3.08 -4.37
N VAL A 84 -3.16 2.10 -3.85
CA VAL A 84 -2.68 0.74 -3.63
C VAL A 84 -3.28 -0.18 -4.69
N GLN A 85 -2.40 -0.73 -5.51
CA GLN A 85 -2.74 -1.56 -6.67
C GLN A 85 -2.28 -3.01 -6.51
N GLY A 86 -2.82 -3.88 -7.36
CA GLY A 86 -2.35 -5.26 -7.51
C GLY A 86 -0.92 -5.31 -8.04
N PRO A 87 -0.20 -6.41 -7.80
CA PRO A 87 1.03 -6.69 -8.50
C PRO A 87 0.70 -7.04 -9.96
N ASP A 88 1.28 -6.29 -10.89
CA ASP A 88 1.07 -6.52 -12.33
C ASP A 88 2.13 -7.44 -12.96
N ALA A 89 3.27 -7.60 -12.29
CA ALA A 89 4.39 -8.42 -12.77
C ALA A 89 4.28 -9.85 -12.24
N ASP A 90 4.48 -10.82 -13.13
CA ASP A 90 4.58 -12.25 -12.83
C ASP A 90 3.38 -12.83 -12.05
N VAL A 91 2.19 -12.25 -12.25
CA VAL A 91 0.95 -12.71 -11.63
C VAL A 91 0.00 -13.25 -12.68
N VAL A 92 -0.60 -14.40 -12.40
CA VAL A 92 -1.67 -15.01 -13.20
C VAL A 92 -2.93 -15.10 -12.35
N VAL A 93 -4.05 -14.61 -12.88
CA VAL A 93 -5.36 -14.73 -12.24
C VAL A 93 -6.22 -15.72 -13.03
N LEU A 94 -6.64 -16.79 -12.36
CA LEU A 94 -7.53 -17.81 -12.92
C LEU A 94 -8.96 -17.59 -12.40
N TYR A 95 -9.91 -17.50 -13.33
CA TYR A 95 -11.33 -17.45 -13.02
C TYR A 95 -12.00 -18.78 -13.33
N ARG A 96 -12.66 -19.39 -12.34
CA ARG A 96 -13.47 -20.62 -12.46
C ARG A 96 -14.92 -20.28 -12.11
N GLY A 97 -15.67 -19.77 -13.08
CA GLY A 97 -16.98 -19.19 -12.83
C GLY A 97 -16.85 -17.93 -11.98
N ILE A 98 -17.39 -17.93 -10.76
CA ILE A 98 -17.30 -16.81 -9.80
C ILE A 98 -16.08 -16.91 -8.88
N GLU A 99 -15.36 -18.04 -8.91
CA GLU A 99 -14.18 -18.25 -8.08
C GLU A 99 -12.95 -17.63 -8.76
N ARG A 100 -12.24 -16.79 -8.02
CA ARG A 100 -10.99 -16.17 -8.44
C ARG A 100 -9.82 -16.82 -7.67
N GLU A 101 -8.77 -17.19 -8.38
CA GLU A 101 -7.52 -17.66 -7.80
C GLU A 101 -6.34 -16.88 -8.36
N THR A 102 -5.42 -16.44 -7.50
CA THR A 102 -4.23 -15.71 -7.91
C THR A 102 -2.95 -16.55 -7.73
N TYR A 103 -2.07 -16.50 -8.71
CA TYR A 103 -0.80 -17.25 -8.78
C TYR A 103 0.37 -16.30 -9.01
N SER A 104 1.52 -16.58 -8.39
CA SER A 104 2.81 -15.93 -8.63
C SER A 104 3.67 -16.86 -9.47
N CYS A 105 4.10 -16.43 -10.65
CA CYS A 105 4.69 -17.28 -11.69
C CYS A 105 6.12 -16.86 -12.03
N THR A 106 7.10 -17.32 -11.24
CA THR A 106 8.53 -17.09 -11.49
C THR A 106 9.41 -18.29 -11.07
N PRO A 107 9.85 -19.18 -11.98
CA PRO A 107 9.30 -19.52 -13.30
C PRO A 107 8.14 -20.53 -13.25
N ILE A 108 7.91 -21.16 -12.09
CA ILE A 108 6.78 -22.06 -11.84
C ILE A 108 5.69 -21.24 -11.12
N CYS A 109 4.43 -21.49 -11.46
CA CYS A 109 3.30 -20.82 -10.83
C CYS A 109 2.97 -21.45 -9.48
N GLU A 110 3.15 -20.67 -8.42
CA GLU A 110 2.76 -21.01 -7.06
C GLU A 110 1.54 -20.20 -6.65
N ARG A 111 0.62 -20.81 -5.90
CA ARG A 111 -0.59 -20.13 -5.42
C ARG A 111 -0.22 -19.02 -4.45
N ARG A 112 -0.83 -17.84 -4.61
CA ARG A 112 -0.64 -16.69 -3.73
C ARG A 112 -1.95 -16.34 -3.04
N LEU A 113 -1.89 -16.09 -1.73
CA LEU A 113 -2.99 -15.47 -1.00
C LEU A 113 -3.15 -14.01 -1.42
N THR A 114 -4.26 -13.71 -2.10
CA THR A 114 -4.53 -12.36 -2.61
C THR A 114 -5.92 -11.93 -2.18
N LEU A 115 -6.07 -10.67 -1.77
CA LEU A 115 -7.37 -10.10 -1.44
C LEU A 115 -8.32 -10.22 -2.65
N GLY A 116 -9.54 -10.67 -2.38
CA GLY A 116 -10.57 -10.90 -3.40
C GLY A 116 -10.45 -12.23 -4.15
N ASP A 117 -9.57 -13.15 -3.74
CA ASP A 117 -9.65 -14.55 -4.18
C ASP A 117 -10.83 -15.26 -3.52
N GLY A 118 -11.27 -16.39 -4.09
CA GLY A 118 -12.40 -17.17 -3.60
C GLY A 118 -12.22 -17.62 -2.15
N ASN A 119 -13.29 -17.53 -1.37
CA ASN A 119 -13.30 -17.67 0.09
C ASN A 119 -12.61 -18.96 0.55
N VAL A 120 -12.95 -20.10 -0.07
CA VAL A 120 -12.40 -21.42 0.29
C VAL A 120 -10.87 -21.45 0.16
N VAL A 121 -10.35 -20.88 -0.93
CA VAL A 121 -8.92 -20.83 -1.23
C VAL A 121 -8.20 -19.90 -0.26
N PHE A 122 -8.77 -18.72 -0.05
CA PHE A 122 -8.22 -17.72 0.85
C PHE A 122 -8.15 -18.22 2.30
N ASP A 123 -9.25 -18.75 2.82
CA ASP A 123 -9.36 -19.20 4.21
C ASP A 123 -8.43 -20.39 4.50
N THR A 124 -8.36 -21.35 3.57
CA THR A 124 -7.49 -22.53 3.72
C THR A 124 -6.03 -22.14 3.72
N GLY A 125 -5.59 -21.31 2.76
CA GLY A 125 -4.19 -20.89 2.71
C GLY A 125 -3.81 -19.94 3.86
N ALA A 126 -4.74 -19.09 4.32
CA ALA A 126 -4.54 -18.28 5.51
C ALA A 126 -4.35 -19.14 6.76
N ALA A 127 -5.15 -20.19 6.93
CA ALA A 127 -5.00 -21.14 8.03
C ALA A 127 -3.64 -21.86 7.99
N GLN A 128 -3.22 -22.34 6.81
CA GLN A 128 -1.91 -22.98 6.64
C GLN A 128 -0.76 -22.04 6.98
N THR A 129 -0.84 -20.78 6.55
CA THR A 129 0.16 -19.75 6.83
C THR A 129 0.21 -19.43 8.32
N GLY A 130 -0.95 -19.31 8.98
CA GLY A 130 -1.05 -19.11 10.42
C GLY A 130 -0.39 -20.24 11.22
N ILE A 131 -0.66 -21.50 10.85
CA ILE A 131 -0.02 -22.67 11.48
C ILE A 131 1.51 -22.61 11.29
N ARG A 132 1.98 -22.36 10.06
CA ARG A 132 3.40 -22.26 9.76
C ARG A 132 4.09 -21.15 10.56
N ASN A 133 3.45 -19.98 10.66
CA ASN A 133 3.97 -18.86 11.44
C ASN A 133 4.00 -19.18 12.94
N GLY A 134 2.97 -19.84 13.48
CA GLY A 134 2.95 -20.30 14.86
C GLY A 134 4.11 -21.26 15.18
N LEU A 135 4.34 -22.24 14.31
CA LEU A 135 5.48 -23.16 14.44
C LEU A 135 6.83 -22.43 14.36
N ALA A 136 6.96 -21.45 13.46
CA ALA A 136 8.19 -20.66 13.31
C ALA A 136 8.47 -19.77 14.53
N GLN A 137 7.43 -19.30 15.22
CA GLN A 137 7.53 -18.45 16.41
C GLN A 137 7.62 -19.25 17.73
N GLY A 138 7.63 -20.60 17.67
CA GLY A 138 7.65 -21.46 18.86
C GLY A 138 6.34 -21.46 19.65
N ALA A 139 5.23 -21.02 19.03
CA ALA A 139 3.91 -21.08 19.64
C ALA A 139 3.41 -22.54 19.65
N PRO A 140 2.86 -23.04 20.78
CA PRO A 140 2.28 -24.38 20.82
C PRO A 140 1.12 -24.48 19.80
N PRO A 141 0.92 -25.65 19.17
CA PRO A 141 -0.14 -25.83 18.18
C PRO A 141 -1.51 -25.51 18.79
N PRO A 142 -2.44 -24.92 18.02
CA PRO A 142 -3.77 -24.60 18.52
C PRO A 142 -4.46 -25.88 19.00
N THR A 143 -4.87 -25.91 20.26
CA THR A 143 -5.67 -27.00 20.82
C THR A 143 -7.06 -26.95 20.20
N LYS A 144 -7.48 -28.07 19.62
CA LYS A 144 -8.78 -28.31 18.99
C LYS A 144 -9.96 -27.86 19.85
#